data_AF-A0AAU4C2I6-F1
#
_entry.id   AF-A0AAU4C2I6-F1
#
_cell.length_a   1.000
_cell.length_b   1.000
_cell.length_c   1.000
_cell.angle_alpha   90.00
_cell.angle_beta   90.00
_cell.angle_gamma   90.00
#
_symmetry.space_group_name_H-M   'P 1'
#
loop_
_entity.id
_entity.type
_entity.pdbx_description
1 polymer ?
#
loop_
_entity_poly.entity_id
_entity_poly.type
_entity_poly.pdbx_seq_one_letter_code
_entity_poly.pdbx_strand_id
1 'polypeptide(L)' 'MSDDSERDYCLIDATRPPRAEGPPYAECVQCRKPTEYPESYRGITLCPVCEWQEAQRTACSG' A
#
# COMPACT_ATOMS: atom_id res chain seq x y z
N MET A 1 -24.94 27.07 -15.08
CA MET A 1 -24.02 27.00 -13.92
C MET A 1 -23.26 25.71 -14.10
N SER A 2 -21.98 25.83 -14.44
CA SER A 2 -21.11 24.70 -14.77
C SER A 2 -20.70 24.00 -13.48
N ASP A 3 -21.01 22.72 -13.35
CA ASP A 3 -20.47 21.90 -12.27
C ASP A 3 -19.43 20.95 -12.89
N ASP A 4 -18.22 21.48 -13.01
CA ASP A 4 -16.99 20.76 -13.32
C ASP A 4 -16.50 19.95 -12.09
N SER A 5 -17.39 19.61 -11.16
CA SER A 5 -17.03 18.97 -9.88
C SER A 5 -17.24 17.45 -9.90
N GLU A 6 -17.87 16.91 -10.94
CA GLU A 6 -18.15 15.46 -11.08
C GLU A 6 -16.96 14.65 -11.62
N ARG A 7 -15.93 15.31 -12.15
CA ARG A 7 -14.73 14.64 -12.69
C ARG A 7 -13.67 14.38 -11.61
N ASP A 8 -13.75 15.06 -10.47
CA ASP A 8 -12.69 15.06 -9.44
C ASP A 8 -12.98 14.16 -8.24
N TYR A 9 -14.22 13.71 -8.06
CA TYR A 9 -14.63 12.96 -6.86
C TYR A 9 -14.07 11.52 -6.76
N CYS A 10 -13.32 11.07 -7.78
CA CYS A 10 -12.65 9.77 -7.81
C CYS A 10 -11.15 9.86 -8.14
N LEU A 11 -10.52 11.04 -8.08
CA LEU A 11 -9.05 11.16 -8.16
C LEU A 11 -8.42 10.84 -6.79
N ILE A 12 -8.76 9.67 -6.24
CA ILE A 12 -7.83 8.99 -5.36
C ILE A 12 -6.66 8.61 -6.26
N ASP A 13 -5.67 9.49 -6.31
CA ASP A 13 -4.32 9.18 -6.78
C ASP A 13 -3.69 8.23 -5.76
N ALA A 14 -4.28 7.04 -5.65
CA ALA A 14 -3.63 5.89 -5.07
C ALA A 14 -2.60 5.46 -6.09
N THR A 15 -1.54 6.26 -6.24
CA THR A 15 -0.33 5.89 -6.98
C THR A 15 0.11 4.56 -6.38
N ARG A 16 -0.32 3.46 -7.03
CA ARG A 16 0.03 2.12 -6.63
C ARG A 16 1.55 2.07 -6.69
N PRO A 17 2.24 1.63 -5.62
CA PRO A 17 3.68 1.60 -5.63
C PRO A 17 4.16 0.84 -6.87
N PRO A 18 5.16 1.38 -7.61
CA PRO A 18 5.74 0.65 -8.72
C PRO A 18 6.27 -0.68 -8.18
N ARG A 19 5.88 -1.78 -8.86
CA ARG A 19 6.45 -3.10 -8.56
C ARG A 19 7.94 -3.03 -8.82
N ALA A 20 8.74 -3.59 -7.92
CA ALA A 20 10.19 -3.62 -8.08
C ALA A 20 10.55 -4.32 -9.41
N GLU A 21 11.22 -3.62 -10.32
CA GLU A 21 11.73 -4.22 -11.56
C GLU A 21 13.04 -5.02 -11.33
N GLY A 22 13.51 -5.12 -10.08
CA GLY A 22 14.67 -5.92 -9.75
C GLY A 22 14.84 -6.16 -8.24
N PRO A 23 15.48 -7.28 -7.85
CA PRO A 23 15.82 -7.55 -6.45
C PRO A 23 16.82 -6.51 -5.92
N PRO A 24 16.80 -6.21 -4.60
CA PRO A 24 16.07 -6.94 -3.56
C PRO A 24 14.65 -6.42 -3.30
N TYR A 25 13.71 -7.36 -3.20
CA TYR A 25 12.40 -7.12 -2.59
C TYR A 25 12.57 -6.94 -1.08
N ALA A 26 11.80 -6.04 -0.47
CA ALA A 26 11.84 -5.86 0.97
C ALA A 26 11.36 -7.15 1.68
N GLU A 27 12.01 -7.53 2.78
CA GLU A 27 11.50 -8.58 3.65
C GLU A 27 10.46 -8.00 4.63
N CYS A 28 9.31 -8.66 4.74
CA CYS A 28 8.32 -8.28 5.74
C CYS A 28 8.82 -8.59 7.15
N VAL A 29 8.75 -7.62 8.08
CA VAL A 29 9.23 -7.81 9.46
C VAL A 29 8.40 -8.80 10.26
N GLN A 30 7.14 -9.04 9.86
CA GLN A 30 6.22 -9.89 10.62
C GLN A 30 6.21 -11.36 10.18
N CYS A 31 6.35 -11.61 8.88
CA CYS A 31 6.31 -12.97 8.32
C CYS A 31 7.62 -13.41 7.63
N ARG A 32 8.61 -12.51 7.52
CA ARG A 32 9.94 -12.74 6.91
C ARG A 32 9.88 -13.32 5.49
N LYS A 33 8.80 -13.03 4.77
CA LYS A 33 8.63 -13.37 3.36
C LYS A 33 9.06 -12.17 2.49
N PRO A 34 9.64 -12.41 1.30
CA PRO A 34 9.88 -11.35 0.34
C PRO A 34 8.54 -10.75 -0.08
N THR A 35 8.44 -9.42 -0.03
CA THR A 35 7.23 -8.68 -0.41
C THR A 35 7.20 -8.45 -1.92
N GLU A 36 6.07 -7.96 -2.46
CA GLU A 36 6.01 -7.52 -3.87
C GLU A 36 6.62 -6.12 -4.09
N TYR A 37 7.12 -5.49 -3.02
CA TYR A 37 7.62 -4.12 -3.03
C TYR A 37 9.16 -4.08 -3.03
N PRO A 38 9.76 -3.09 -3.71
CA PRO A 38 11.21 -2.88 -3.68
C PRO A 38 11.66 -2.41 -2.29
N GLU A 39 12.87 -2.79 -1.88
CA GLU A 39 13.51 -2.22 -0.67
C GLU A 39 13.67 -0.69 -0.76
N SER A 40 13.68 -0.13 -1.98
CA SER A 40 13.72 1.31 -2.22
C SER A 40 12.48 2.06 -1.71
N TYR A 41 11.36 1.37 -1.48
CA TYR A 41 10.14 1.97 -0.97
C TYR A 41 10.24 2.18 0.55
N ARG A 42 10.87 3.30 0.95
CA ARG A 42 11.05 3.68 2.35
C ARG A 42 9.69 3.92 3.00
N GLY A 43 9.35 3.12 4.02
CA GLY A 43 8.14 3.26 4.83
C GLY A 43 7.25 2.01 4.86
N ILE A 44 7.43 1.07 3.94
CA ILE A 44 6.71 -0.22 3.98
C ILE A 44 7.57 -1.25 4.73
N THR A 45 7.26 -1.47 6.01
CA THR A 45 7.86 -2.53 6.82
C THR A 45 7.08 -3.86 6.75
N LEU A 46 5.83 -3.80 6.25
CA LEU A 46 4.88 -4.91 6.24
C LEU A 46 4.53 -5.34 4.80
N CYS A 47 4.25 -6.62 4.64
CA CYS A 47 3.67 -7.14 3.41
C CYS A 47 2.25 -6.59 3.19
N PRO A 48 1.74 -6.47 1.94
CA PRO A 48 0.40 -5.93 1.70
C PRO A 48 -0.71 -6.72 2.39
N VAL A 49 -0.53 -8.03 2.57
CA VAL A 49 -1.46 -8.87 3.37
C VAL A 49 -1.41 -8.50 4.86
N CYS A 50 -0.20 -8.26 5.37
CA CYS A 50 0.05 -7.93 6.77
C CYS A 50 -0.49 -6.54 7.10
N GLU A 51 -0.27 -5.58 6.20
CA GLU A 51 -0.82 -4.22 6.29
C GLU A 51 -2.36 -4.23 6.35
N TRP A 52 -3.01 -4.99 5.46
CA TRP A 52 -4.48 -5.13 5.49
C TRP A 52 -4.99 -5.82 6.77
N GLN A 53 -4.23 -6.76 7.34
CA GLN A 53 -4.59 -7.36 8.63
C GLN A 53 -4.50 -6.35 9.77
N GLU A 54 -3.43 -5.56 9.86
CA GLU A 54 -3.28 -4.52 10.89
C GLU A 54 -4.38 -3.45 10.78
N ALA A 55 -4.70 -3.02 9.55
CA ALA A 55 -5.79 -2.08 9.30
C ALA A 55 -7.14 -2.64 9.77
N GLN A 56 -7.46 -3.90 9.46
CA GLN A 56 -8.69 -4.53 9.95
C GLN A 56 -8.72 -4.74 11.45
N ARG A 57 -7.61 -5.14 12.07
CA ARG A 57 -7.54 -5.29 13.53
C ARG A 57 -7.86 -3.97 14.22
N THR A 58 -7.32 -2.88 13.69
CA THR A 58 -7.60 -1.52 14.18
C THR A 58 -9.07 -1.14 13.95
N ALA A 59 -9.63 -1.47 12.78
CA ALA A 59 -11.03 -1.18 12.47
C ALA A 59 -12.04 -2.00 13.31
N CYS A 60 -11.70 -3.23 13.69
CA CYS A 60 -12.59 -4.17 14.39
C CYS A 60 -12.32 -4.30 15.90
N SER A 61 -11.49 -3.43 16.50
CA SER A 61 -11.19 -3.44 17.95
C SER A 61 -12.04 -2.43 18.76
N GLY A 62 -13.21 -2.05 18.22
CA GLY A 62 -14.19 -1.19 18.87
C GLY A 62 -15.06 -1.91 19.90
#